data_AF-A0A6C0HZ54-F1
#
_entry.id   AF-A0A6C0HZ54-F1
#
_cell.length_a   1.000
_cell.length_b   1.000
_cell.length_c   1.000
_cell.angle_alpha   90.00
_cell.angle_beta   90.00
_cell.angle_gamma   90.00
#
_symmetry.space_group_name_H-M   'P 1'
#
loop_
_entity.id
_entity.type
_entity.pdbx_description
1 polymer ?
#
loop_
_entity_poly.entity_id
_entity_poly.type
_entity_poly.pdbx_seq_one_letter_code
_entity_poly.pdbx_strand_id
1 'polypeptide(L)'
;MEYTKNKLPDCKIHFFTKLKEYLNTKIYYYGSVQRYDFFDESDIDIDIFTINEFSTINQICNFLNYDKNEVKHFIWKLDINGQVVQGYKLLYHDQPNNFYVDISIFNEKYKQNILQDQLSSNNLPFYSIFFLLILKIIYYKIHLIDWATYSYLKKKIIITGLGLTDDGEFIIIGEDRVKRIPFGNLFSFFN
;
A
#
# COMPACT_ATOMS: atom_id res chain seq x y z
N MET A 1 7.73 -8.71 2.68
CA MET A 1 6.90 -9.30 3.75
C MET A 1 7.71 -10.17 4.74
N GLU A 2 8.94 -9.90 5.14
CA GLU A 2 9.33 -9.00 6.25
C GLU A 2 10.60 -8.21 5.87
N TYR A 3 11.23 -8.63 4.76
CA TYR A 3 12.32 -7.96 4.08
C TYR A 3 11.82 -7.39 2.75
N THR A 4 12.57 -6.46 2.18
CA THR A 4 12.34 -5.89 0.85
C THR A 4 13.21 -6.61 -0.18
N LYS A 5 12.71 -6.77 -1.41
CA LYS A 5 13.54 -7.25 -2.53
C LYS A 5 14.49 -6.16 -3.01
N ASN A 6 14.03 -4.92 -3.01
CA ASN A 6 14.84 -3.76 -3.37
C ASN A 6 15.43 -3.11 -2.12
N LYS A 7 16.65 -2.57 -2.25
CA LYS A 7 17.30 -1.83 -1.18
C LYS A 7 16.51 -0.55 -0.91
N LEU A 8 16.16 -0.31 0.35
CA LEU A 8 15.58 0.96 0.78
C LEU A 8 16.69 1.99 1.05
N PRO A 9 16.43 3.29 0.80
CA PRO A 9 17.28 4.36 1.32
C PRO A 9 17.41 4.31 2.84
N ASP A 10 18.56 4.73 3.38
CA ASP A 10 18.89 4.62 4.81
C ASP A 10 17.88 5.37 5.70
N CYS A 11 17.35 6.50 5.24
CA CYS A 11 16.30 7.24 5.96
C CYS A 11 15.02 6.40 6.14
N LYS A 12 14.59 5.68 5.09
CA LYS A 12 13.42 4.78 5.15
C LYS A 12 13.70 3.60 6.07
N ILE A 13 14.89 3.00 6.01
CA ILE A 13 15.29 1.91 6.92
C ILE A 13 15.23 2.36 8.38
N HIS A 14 15.79 3.54 8.68
CA HIS A 14 15.78 4.10 10.03
C HIS A 14 14.36 4.35 10.53
N PHE A 15 13.49 4.92 9.69
CA PHE A 15 12.08 5.13 9.99
C PHE A 15 11.37 3.82 10.34
N PHE A 16 11.46 2.80 9.48
CA PHE A 16 10.77 1.53 9.72
C PHE A 16 11.36 0.74 10.90
N THR A 17 12.66 0.89 11.16
CA THR A 17 13.30 0.28 12.34
C THR A 17 12.73 0.87 13.62
N LYS A 18 12.65 2.20 13.73
CA LYS A 18 12.03 2.88 14.88
C LYS A 18 10.56 2.53 15.05
N LEU A 19 9.81 2.47 13.95
CA LEU A 19 8.39 2.09 13.99
C LEU A 19 8.21 0.66 14.51
N LYS A 20 9.03 -0.28 14.00
CA LYS A 20 9.03 -1.68 14.41
C LYS A 20 9.34 -1.84 15.90
N GLU A 21 10.36 -1.12 16.38
CA GLU A 21 10.77 -1.10 17.78
C GLU A 21 9.68 -0.51 18.69
N TYR A 22 9.10 0.62 18.30
CA TYR A 22 8.07 1.30 19.07
C TYR A 22 6.80 0.46 19.23
N LEU A 23 6.36 -0.20 18.15
CA LEU A 23 5.17 -1.06 18.16
C LEU A 23 5.42 -2.46 18.71
N ASN A 24 6.69 -2.86 18.84
CA ASN A 24 7.10 -4.23 19.14
C ASN A 24 6.37 -5.28 18.27
N THR A 25 6.25 -5.00 16.97
CA THR A 25 5.56 -5.86 16.00
C THR A 25 6.36 -6.00 14.71
N LYS A 26 5.98 -6.97 13.89
CA LYS A 26 6.58 -7.17 12.57
C LYS A 26 5.92 -6.26 11.53
N ILE A 27 6.73 -5.79 10.58
CA ILE A 27 6.29 -5.00 9.43
C ILE A 27 6.39 -5.87 8.17
N TYR A 28 5.32 -5.91 7.39
CA TYR A 28 5.24 -6.73 6.18
C TYR A 28 5.15 -5.83 4.93
N TYR A 29 6.28 -5.67 4.25
CA TYR A 29 6.35 -4.88 3.01
C TYR A 29 5.65 -5.57 1.84
N TYR A 30 4.84 -4.84 1.07
CA TYR A 30 4.19 -5.29 -0.17
C TYR A 30 4.32 -4.23 -1.28
N GLY A 31 3.66 -4.41 -2.41
CA GLY A 31 3.63 -3.40 -3.46
C GLY A 31 4.95 -3.25 -4.22
N SER A 32 5.24 -2.04 -4.69
CA SER A 32 6.33 -1.83 -5.65
C SER A 32 7.72 -2.16 -5.11
N VAL A 33 7.95 -2.04 -3.79
CA VAL A 33 9.21 -2.40 -3.14
C VAL A 33 9.54 -3.91 -3.24
N GLN A 34 8.54 -4.74 -3.56
CA GLN A 34 8.67 -6.18 -3.79
C GLN A 34 8.77 -6.57 -5.26
N ARG A 35 8.83 -5.59 -6.18
CA ARG A 35 8.83 -5.80 -7.64
C ARG A 35 10.01 -5.09 -8.30
N TYR A 36 10.29 -5.46 -9.55
CA TYR A 36 11.42 -4.90 -10.31
C TYR A 36 11.14 -3.49 -10.87
N ASP A 37 9.92 -2.97 -10.73
CA ASP A 37 9.57 -1.60 -11.11
C ASP A 37 9.83 -0.58 -9.98
N PHE A 38 10.56 -0.92 -8.92
CA PHE A 38 10.82 -0.02 -7.79
C PHE A 38 11.77 1.14 -8.15
N PHE A 39 11.44 2.33 -7.67
CA PHE A 39 12.28 3.54 -7.72
C PHE A 39 12.38 4.12 -6.31
N ASP A 40 13.44 4.86 -5.99
CA ASP A 40 13.60 5.48 -4.66
C ASP A 40 12.46 6.47 -4.34
N GLU A 41 11.90 7.11 -5.37
CA GLU A 41 10.74 7.99 -5.29
C GLU A 41 9.41 7.24 -5.13
N SER A 42 9.42 5.90 -5.13
CA SER A 42 8.20 5.11 -4.93
C SER A 42 7.78 5.12 -3.46
N ASP A 43 6.47 5.19 -3.27
CA ASP A 43 5.80 5.01 -1.99
C ASP A 43 6.10 3.61 -1.44
N ILE A 44 6.14 3.52 -0.10
CA ILE A 44 6.36 2.24 0.59
C ILE A 44 5.06 1.77 1.20
N ASP A 45 4.63 0.60 0.74
CA ASP A 45 3.44 -0.09 1.20
C ASP A 45 3.80 -1.11 2.30
N ILE A 46 3.17 -1.01 3.47
CA ILE A 46 3.37 -1.95 4.59
C ILE A 46 2.06 -2.43 5.23
N ASP A 47 2.06 -3.70 5.63
CA ASP A 47 1.02 -4.31 6.43
C ASP A 47 1.52 -4.54 7.87
N ILE A 48 0.66 -4.24 8.84
CA ILE A 48 0.85 -4.51 10.26
C ILE A 48 -0.31 -5.39 10.74
N PHE A 49 0.02 -6.52 11.36
CA PHE A 49 -0.95 -7.43 11.94
C PHE A 49 -0.92 -7.33 13.47
N THR A 50 -2.09 -7.27 14.07
CA THR A 50 -2.24 -7.06 15.52
C THR A 50 -3.49 -7.76 16.05
N ILE A 51 -3.47 -8.11 17.33
CA ILE A 51 -4.65 -8.60 18.04
C ILE A 51 -5.60 -7.47 18.47
N ASN A 52 -5.11 -6.22 18.45
CA ASN A 52 -5.87 -5.03 18.87
C ASN A 52 -5.55 -3.85 17.93
N GLU A 53 -6.37 -3.71 16.90
CA GLU A 53 -6.23 -2.69 15.86
C GLU A 53 -6.31 -1.29 16.46
N PHE A 54 -7.24 -1.02 17.38
CA PHE A 54 -7.41 0.29 18.01
C PHE A 54 -6.19 0.74 18.80
N SER A 55 -5.58 -0.17 19.58
CA SER A 55 -4.36 0.14 20.32
C SER A 55 -3.20 0.43 19.37
N THR A 56 -3.02 -0.39 18.33
CA THR A 56 -1.97 -0.21 17.33
C THR A 56 -2.15 1.09 16.54
N ILE A 57 -3.38 1.44 16.15
CA ILE A 57 -3.69 2.73 15.51
C ILE A 57 -3.30 3.89 16.42
N ASN A 58 -3.70 3.86 17.70
CA ASN A 58 -3.34 4.90 18.67
C ASN A 58 -1.82 5.05 18.81
N GLN A 59 -1.09 3.94 18.87
CA GLN A 59 0.36 3.95 18.93
C GLN A 59 0.99 4.55 17.67
N ILE A 60 0.52 4.15 16.48
CA ILE A 60 1.00 4.67 15.20
C ILE A 60 0.71 6.17 15.08
N CYS A 61 -0.51 6.62 15.38
CA CYS A 61 -0.86 8.04 15.37
C CYS A 61 0.02 8.85 16.33
N ASN A 62 0.29 8.34 17.53
CA ASN A 62 1.19 9.00 18.47
C ASN A 62 2.64 9.05 17.97
N PHE A 63 3.14 7.95 17.39
CA PHE A 63 4.49 7.88 16.84
C PHE A 63 4.69 8.86 15.67
N LEU A 64 3.69 8.97 14.79
CA LEU A 64 3.72 9.80 13.60
C LEU A 64 3.26 11.25 13.84
N ASN A 65 2.71 11.55 15.02
CA ASN A 65 1.96 12.78 15.28
C ASN A 65 0.84 13.01 14.24
N TYR A 66 0.08 11.96 13.97
CA TYR A 66 -0.93 11.89 12.90
C TYR A 66 -2.35 11.95 13.48
N ASP A 67 -3.27 12.67 12.81
CA ASP A 67 -4.66 12.76 13.25
C ASP A 67 -5.37 11.41 13.07
N LYS A 68 -6.03 10.94 14.13
CA LYS A 68 -6.82 9.70 14.11
C LYS A 68 -7.99 9.79 13.16
N ASN A 69 -8.53 10.98 12.90
CA ASN A 69 -9.65 11.17 11.97
C ASN A 69 -9.25 10.92 10.52
N GLU A 70 -7.96 11.00 10.19
CA GLU A 70 -7.44 10.69 8.86
C GLU A 70 -7.26 9.18 8.63
N VAL A 71 -7.35 8.36 9.69
CA VAL A 71 -7.30 6.91 9.59
C VAL A 71 -8.61 6.40 9.00
N LYS A 72 -8.53 5.75 7.83
CA LYS A 72 -9.70 5.29 7.09
C LYS A 72 -9.95 3.81 7.38
N HIS A 73 -11.17 3.48 7.80
CA HIS A 73 -11.62 2.10 7.88
C HIS A 73 -11.99 1.58 6.48
N PHE A 74 -11.65 0.34 6.18
CA PHE A 74 -12.00 -0.28 4.91
C PHE A 74 -12.41 -1.74 5.05
N ILE A 75 -13.18 -2.18 4.06
CA ILE A 75 -13.53 -3.56 3.79
C ILE A 75 -12.84 -3.96 2.50
N TRP A 76 -12.22 -5.14 2.50
CA TRP A 76 -11.54 -5.69 1.34
C TRP A 76 -11.96 -7.15 1.14
N LYS A 77 -12.42 -7.47 -0.06
CA LYS A 77 -12.63 -8.86 -0.49
C LYS A 77 -11.34 -9.40 -1.10
N LEU A 78 -10.76 -10.42 -0.48
CA LEU A 78 -9.54 -11.08 -0.95
C LEU A 78 -9.82 -11.85 -2.25
N ASP A 79 -8.92 -11.74 -3.23
CA ASP A 79 -9.06 -12.38 -4.54
C ASP A 79 -8.77 -13.89 -4.43
N ILE A 80 -7.89 -14.31 -3.52
CA ILE A 80 -7.49 -15.71 -3.38
C ILE A 80 -8.61 -16.67 -2.95
N ASN A 81 -9.60 -16.18 -2.19
CA ASN A 81 -10.64 -17.03 -1.59
C ASN A 81 -12.00 -16.33 -1.41
N GLY A 82 -12.14 -15.07 -1.84
CA GLY A 82 -13.36 -14.28 -1.67
C GLY A 82 -13.66 -13.86 -0.23
N GLN A 83 -12.76 -14.11 0.73
CA GLN A 83 -12.96 -13.72 2.13
C GLN A 83 -13.02 -12.20 2.24
N VAL A 84 -14.02 -11.69 2.95
CA VAL A 84 -14.13 -10.28 3.28
C VAL A 84 -13.37 -10.01 4.58
N VAL A 85 -12.35 -9.16 4.50
CA VAL A 85 -11.54 -8.68 5.62
C VAL A 85 -11.81 -7.21 5.89
N GLN A 86 -11.65 -6.81 7.14
CA GLN A 86 -11.72 -5.43 7.58
C GLN A 86 -10.34 -4.98 8.04
N GLY A 87 -10.04 -3.71 7.82
CA GLY A 87 -8.76 -3.11 8.20
C GLY A 87 -8.84 -1.60 8.28
N TYR A 88 -7.71 -1.03 8.67
CA TYR A 88 -7.52 0.42 8.75
C TYR A 88 -6.35 0.82 7.91
N LYS A 89 -6.44 2.00 7.29
CA LYS A 89 -5.37 2.53 6.46
C LYS A 89 -5.08 3.98 6.79
N LEU A 90 -3.80 4.33 6.74
CA LEU A 90 -3.35 5.70 6.79
C LEU A 90 -2.22 5.93 5.78
N LEU A 91 -2.21 7.11 5.17
CA LEU A 91 -1.17 7.56 4.26
C LEU A 91 -0.35 8.63 4.98
N TYR A 92 0.90 8.32 5.29
CA TYR A 92 1.80 9.23 5.98
C TYR A 92 2.83 9.83 5.04
N HIS A 93 3.09 11.12 5.16
CA HIS A 93 4.16 11.83 4.46
C HIS A 93 5.24 12.28 5.44
N ASP A 94 6.43 11.70 5.34
CA ASP A 94 7.61 12.16 6.05
C ASP A 94 8.17 13.39 5.33
N GLN A 95 7.76 14.59 5.77
CA GLN A 95 8.19 15.85 5.17
C GLN A 95 9.72 16.04 5.18
N PRO A 96 10.45 15.79 6.31
CA PRO A 96 11.91 15.89 6.33
C PRO A 96 12.64 15.04 5.28
N ASN A 97 12.16 13.82 5.06
CA ASN A 97 12.82 12.86 4.16
C ASN A 97 12.13 12.75 2.78
N ASN A 98 11.04 13.48 2.57
CA ASN A 98 10.24 13.55 1.35
C ASN A 98 9.85 12.17 0.80
N PHE A 99 9.22 11.32 1.62
CA PHE A 99 8.67 10.06 1.16
C PHE A 99 7.31 9.74 1.79
N TYR A 100 6.52 8.95 1.06
CA TYR A 100 5.21 8.50 1.51
C TYR A 100 5.26 7.04 1.99
N VAL A 101 4.47 6.76 3.01
CA VAL A 101 4.24 5.42 3.55
C VAL A 101 2.75 5.18 3.61
N ASP A 102 2.34 4.07 3.02
CA ASP A 102 0.99 3.56 3.12
C ASP A 102 0.96 2.41 4.14
N ILE A 103 0.28 2.62 5.27
CA ILE A 103 0.24 1.66 6.37
C ILE A 103 -1.17 1.07 6.45
N SER A 104 -1.26 -0.23 6.20
CA SER A 104 -2.47 -1.02 6.41
C SER A 104 -2.37 -1.81 7.72
N ILE A 105 -3.40 -1.74 8.55
CA ILE A 105 -3.48 -2.40 9.85
C ILE A 105 -4.62 -3.41 9.83
N PHE A 106 -4.31 -4.65 10.17
CA PHE A 106 -5.24 -5.77 10.12
C PHE A 106 -5.24 -6.57 11.41
N ASN A 107 -6.35 -7.27 11.64
CA ASN A 107 -6.40 -8.29 12.66
C ASN A 107 -5.44 -9.46 12.34
N GLU A 108 -4.71 -9.95 13.34
CA GLU A 108 -3.80 -11.10 13.21
C GLU A 108 -4.51 -12.34 12.65
N LYS A 109 -5.82 -12.52 12.90
CA LYS A 109 -6.59 -13.66 12.38
C LYS A 109 -6.66 -13.73 10.85
N TYR A 110 -6.46 -12.61 10.14
CA TYR A 110 -6.51 -12.54 8.68
C TYR A 110 -5.14 -12.63 8.01
N LYS A 111 -4.07 -12.68 8.81
CA LYS A 111 -2.69 -12.53 8.34
C LYS A 111 -2.30 -13.45 7.21
N GLN A 112 -2.55 -14.76 7.35
CA GLN A 112 -2.11 -15.73 6.34
C GLN A 112 -2.77 -15.47 4.99
N ASN A 113 -4.07 -15.19 4.98
CA ASN A 113 -4.81 -14.94 3.76
C ASN A 113 -4.39 -13.62 3.11
N ILE A 114 -4.20 -12.56 3.91
CA ILE A 114 -3.73 -11.27 3.40
C ILE A 114 -2.31 -11.38 2.82
N LEU A 115 -1.38 -12.04 3.52
CA LEU A 115 -0.02 -12.22 3.01
C LEU A 115 0.00 -13.03 1.72
N GLN A 116 -0.83 -14.08 1.62
CA GLN A 116 -0.95 -14.87 0.40
C GLN A 116 -1.52 -14.05 -0.77
N ASP A 117 -2.53 -13.20 -0.51
CA ASP A 117 -3.13 -12.32 -1.51
C ASP A 117 -2.18 -11.20 -1.98
N GLN A 118 -1.38 -10.67 -1.06
CA GLN A 118 -0.32 -9.73 -1.40
C GLN A 118 0.80 -10.43 -2.21
N LEU A 119 1.07 -11.71 -1.95
CA LEU A 119 2.10 -12.45 -2.68
C LEU A 119 1.66 -12.71 -4.12
N SER A 120 0.40 -13.08 -4.35
CA SER A 120 -0.14 -13.23 -5.71
C SER A 120 -0.12 -11.89 -6.46
N SER A 121 -0.50 -10.79 -5.80
CA SER A 121 -0.49 -9.44 -6.37
C SER A 121 0.92 -8.93 -6.75
N ASN A 122 1.97 -9.46 -6.13
CA ASN A 122 3.35 -9.09 -6.45
C ASN A 122 3.91 -9.83 -7.68
N ASN A 123 3.25 -10.88 -8.16
CA ASN A 123 3.73 -11.69 -9.27
C ASN A 123 3.15 -11.19 -10.61
N LEU A 124 3.59 -9.99 -11.03
CA LEU A 124 3.18 -9.42 -12.32
C LEU A 124 3.92 -10.08 -13.50
N PRO A 125 3.25 -10.30 -14.64
CA PRO A 125 3.92 -10.70 -15.87
C PRO A 125 5.00 -9.70 -16.28
N PHE A 126 6.04 -10.21 -16.95
CA PHE A 126 7.18 -9.40 -17.39
C PHE A 126 6.77 -8.17 -18.21
N TYR A 127 5.80 -8.32 -19.12
CA TYR A 127 5.32 -7.21 -19.94
C TYR A 127 4.72 -6.08 -19.08
N SER A 128 3.98 -6.40 -18.00
CA SER A 128 3.43 -5.40 -17.09
C SER A 128 4.54 -4.65 -16.35
N ILE A 129 5.56 -5.37 -15.88
CA ILE A 129 6.74 -4.74 -15.24
C ILE A 129 7.44 -3.81 -16.21
N PHE A 130 7.65 -4.25 -17.46
CA PHE A 130 8.28 -3.43 -18.50
C PHE A 130 7.48 -2.14 -18.79
N PHE A 131 6.17 -2.22 -18.93
CA PHE A 131 5.33 -1.03 -19.12
C PHE A 131 5.30 -0.12 -17.88
N LEU A 132 5.31 -0.68 -16.67
CA LEU A 132 5.40 0.09 -15.42
C LEU A 132 6.73 0.86 -15.34
N LEU A 133 7.85 0.24 -15.73
CA LEU A 133 9.15 0.91 -15.80
C LEU A 133 9.12 2.10 -16.75
N ILE A 134 8.62 1.92 -17.98
CA ILE A 134 8.48 3.01 -18.96
C ILE A 134 7.62 4.13 -18.38
N LEU A 135 6.45 3.78 -17.83
CA LEU A 135 5.51 4.75 -17.27
C LEU A 135 6.14 5.55 -16.12
N LYS A 136 6.92 4.89 -15.25
CA LYS A 136 7.65 5.55 -14.17
C LYS A 136 8.72 6.50 -14.67
N ILE A 137 9.48 6.13 -15.70
CA ILE A 137 10.47 7.04 -16.31
C ILE A 137 9.78 8.29 -16.87
N ILE A 138 8.67 8.12 -17.59
CA ILE A 138 7.89 9.22 -18.17
C ILE A 138 7.39 10.17 -17.09
N TYR A 139 6.91 9.64 -15.96
CA TYR A 139 6.38 10.44 -14.86
C TYR A 139 7.46 11.07 -13.97
N TYR A 140 8.38 10.28 -13.44
CA TYR A 140 9.35 10.73 -12.44
C TYR A 140 10.57 11.45 -13.01
N LYS A 141 10.99 11.13 -14.24
CA LYS A 141 12.22 11.69 -14.83
C LYS A 141 11.93 12.69 -15.94
N ILE A 142 10.94 12.40 -16.80
CA ILE A 142 10.58 13.27 -17.93
C ILE A 142 9.52 14.30 -17.54
N HIS A 143 8.70 14.01 -16.51
CA HIS A 143 7.58 14.86 -16.08
C HIS A 143 6.59 15.19 -17.22
N LEU A 144 6.39 14.25 -18.15
CA LEU A 144 5.53 14.44 -19.32
C LEU A 144 4.04 14.34 -19.00
N ILE A 145 3.70 13.58 -17.97
CA ILE A 145 2.32 13.31 -17.56
C ILE A 145 2.12 13.75 -16.12
N ASP A 146 0.88 14.14 -15.80
CA ASP A 146 0.49 14.46 -14.45
C ASP A 146 0.24 13.20 -13.61
N TRP A 147 0.05 13.40 -12.31
CA TRP A 147 -0.19 12.32 -11.37
C TRP A 147 -1.49 11.56 -11.67
N ALA A 148 -2.54 12.26 -12.10
CA ALA A 148 -3.82 11.64 -12.41
C ALA A 148 -3.70 10.65 -13.58
N THR A 149 -3.01 11.06 -14.65
CA THR A 149 -2.74 10.22 -15.82
C THR A 149 -1.83 9.05 -15.46
N TYR A 150 -0.75 9.31 -14.71
CA TYR A 150 0.16 8.27 -14.22
C TYR A 150 -0.60 7.20 -13.42
N SER A 151 -1.40 7.61 -12.44
CA SER A 151 -2.17 6.71 -11.58
C SER A 151 -3.16 5.87 -12.39
N TYR A 152 -3.87 6.49 -13.34
CA TYR A 152 -4.81 5.80 -14.21
C TYR A 152 -4.13 4.71 -15.06
N LEU A 153 -3.02 5.05 -15.74
CA LEU A 153 -2.30 4.10 -16.59
C LEU A 153 -1.65 2.98 -15.78
N LYS A 154 -1.02 3.32 -14.65
CA LYS A 154 -0.45 2.36 -13.71
C LYS A 154 -1.48 1.33 -13.30
N LYS A 155 -2.68 1.78 -12.93
CA LYS A 155 -3.80 0.90 -12.58
C LYS A 155 -4.14 -0.05 -13.72
N LYS A 156 -4.34 0.46 -14.95
CA LYS A 156 -4.71 -0.37 -16.10
C LYS A 156 -3.67 -1.44 -16.38
N ILE A 157 -2.37 -1.12 -16.30
CA ILE A 157 -1.29 -2.08 -16.50
C ILE A 157 -1.33 -3.21 -15.45
N ILE A 158 -1.57 -2.87 -14.18
CA ILE A 158 -1.62 -3.85 -13.08
C ILE A 158 -2.84 -4.76 -13.23
N ILE A 159 -4.03 -4.21 -13.47
CA ILE A 159 -5.27 -4.99 -13.59
C ILE A 159 -5.18 -5.94 -14.78
N THR A 160 -4.77 -5.44 -15.94
CA THR A 160 -4.57 -6.29 -17.13
C THR A 160 -3.48 -7.33 -16.89
N GLY A 161 -2.40 -6.97 -16.20
CA GLY A 161 -1.30 -7.88 -15.86
C GLY A 161 -1.71 -9.03 -14.94
N LEU A 162 -2.55 -8.75 -13.95
CA LEU A 162 -3.03 -9.76 -12.99
C LEU A 162 -4.24 -10.55 -13.52
N GLY A 163 -4.79 -10.18 -14.68
CA GLY A 163 -6.03 -10.77 -15.20
C GLY A 163 -7.23 -10.50 -14.30
N LEU A 164 -7.17 -9.45 -13.48
CA LEU A 164 -8.26 -9.06 -12.60
C LEU A 164 -9.34 -8.33 -13.38
N THR A 165 -10.60 -8.44 -12.95
CA THR A 165 -11.65 -7.54 -13.42
C THR A 165 -11.50 -6.19 -12.71
N ASP A 166 -12.01 -5.11 -13.32
CA ASP A 166 -12.03 -3.77 -12.72
C ASP A 166 -12.91 -3.70 -11.43
N ASP A 167 -13.40 -4.84 -10.92
CA ASP A 167 -14.44 -4.97 -9.89
C ASP A 167 -13.94 -5.40 -8.51
N GLY A 168 -12.62 -5.50 -8.26
CA GLY A 168 -12.09 -5.81 -6.92
C GLY A 168 -12.74 -4.93 -5.85
N GLU A 169 -13.44 -5.52 -4.88
CA GLU A 169 -14.29 -4.78 -3.95
C GLU A 169 -13.48 -4.31 -2.73
N PHE A 170 -12.82 -3.14 -2.86
CA PHE A 170 -12.35 -2.37 -1.71
C PHE A 170 -13.37 -1.27 -1.42
N ILE A 171 -13.91 -1.24 -0.21
CA ILE A 171 -14.91 -0.27 0.21
C ILE A 171 -14.35 0.48 1.42
N ILE A 172 -14.06 1.76 1.25
CA ILE A 172 -13.73 2.64 2.38
C ILE A 172 -15.03 3.05 3.06
N ILE A 173 -15.09 2.95 4.39
CA ILE A 173 -16.24 3.34 5.20
C ILE A 173 -15.85 4.62 5.94
N GLY A 174 -16.39 5.77 5.49
CA GLY A 174 -16.22 7.10 6.08
C GLY A 174 -17.08 8.14 5.35
N GLU A 175 -17.74 9.02 6.12
CA GLU A 175 -18.87 9.93 5.84
C GLU A 175 -19.46 10.01 4.40
N ASP A 176 -20.74 9.62 4.34
CA ASP A 176 -21.76 9.81 3.29
C ASP A 176 -21.65 9.15 1.91
N ARG A 177 -20.58 8.45 1.54
CA ARG A 177 -20.61 7.64 0.29
C ARG A 177 -19.81 6.34 0.38
N VAL A 178 -20.51 5.21 0.26
CA VAL A 178 -19.90 3.94 -0.14
C VAL A 178 -19.30 4.13 -1.53
N LYS A 179 -17.97 4.25 -1.61
CA LYS A 179 -17.26 4.29 -2.89
C LYS A 179 -16.53 2.97 -3.08
N ARG A 180 -16.87 2.29 -4.18
CA ARG A 180 -16.17 1.10 -4.66
C ARG A 180 -14.84 1.54 -5.24
N ILE A 181 -13.76 1.07 -4.67
CA ILE A 181 -12.41 1.36 -5.10
C ILE A 181 -11.80 0.04 -5.54
N PRO A 182 -11.51 -0.17 -6.84
CA PRO A 182 -10.76 -1.33 -7.26
C PRO A 182 -9.33 -1.29 -6.71
N PHE A 183 -8.75 -2.47 -6.46
CA PHE A 183 -7.46 -2.73 -5.81
C PHE A 183 -6.32 -1.73 -6.13
N GLY A 184 -6.25 -1.21 -7.36
CA GLY A 184 -5.25 -0.23 -7.80
C GLY A 184 -5.50 1.25 -7.46
N ASN A 185 -6.67 1.63 -6.91
CA ASN A 185 -7.06 3.02 -6.61
C ASN A 185 -6.86 3.42 -5.14
N LEU A 186 -6.12 2.63 -4.36
CA LEU A 186 -5.73 3.03 -3.01
C LEU A 186 -4.87 4.30 -2.99
N PHE A 187 -4.14 4.60 -4.07
CA PHE A 187 -3.38 5.85 -4.18
C PHE A 187 -4.22 7.04 -4.68
N SER A 188 -5.28 6.81 -5.46
CA SER A 188 -6.03 7.90 -6.09
C SER A 188 -7.04 8.59 -5.15
N PHE A 189 -7.19 8.10 -3.93
CA PHE A 189 -8.26 8.49 -2.99
C PHE A 189 -7.75 9.20 -1.72
N PHE A 190 -6.42 9.34 -1.60
CA PHE A 190 -5.75 9.92 -0.44
C PHE A 190 -4.97 11.20 -0.78
N ASN A 191 -5.14 11.72 -2.00
CA ASN A 191 -4.82 13.09 -2.39
C ASN A 191 -6.11 13.87 -2.62
#